data_AF-M9RQW3-F1
#
_entry.id   AF-M9RQW3-F1
#
_cell.length_a   1.000
_cell.length_b   1.000
_cell.length_c   1.000
_cell.angle_alpha   90.00
_cell.angle_beta   90.00
_cell.angle_gamma   90.00
#
_symmetry.space_group_name_H-M   'P 1'
#
loop_
_entity.id
_entity.type
_entity.pdbx_description
1 polymer ?
#
loop_
_entity_poly.entity_id
_entity_poly.type
_entity_poly.pdbx_seq_one_letter_code
_entity_poly.pdbx_strand_id
1 'polypeptide(L)'
;MASGHLGILGVKAAHAARKRPRIVRSDHVSPRAHTRLKTESRLLIALYAAGTVFTLTVSPILIWIWALPLALGFPVLRLYLLAEHGRCPQVANMFENSRTTLTNKVVKLLAWNMPYHAEHHAYPNVPFHNLPDAHAVTAPHLEVIADGYVAFTKTYTLPLK
;
A
#
# COMPACT_ATOMS: atom_id res chain seq x y z
N MET A 1 -55.36 -10.66 31.62
CA MET A 1 -54.59 -9.82 30.67
C MET A 1 -53.16 -9.69 31.17
N ALA A 2 -52.19 -9.75 30.24
CA ALA A 2 -50.76 -9.44 30.39
C ALA A 2 -49.88 -10.36 31.26
N SER A 3 -49.16 -11.29 30.61
CA SER A 3 -47.76 -11.64 30.90
C SER A 3 -47.21 -12.57 29.82
N GLY A 4 -47.05 -12.04 28.61
CA GLY A 4 -46.41 -12.73 27.50
C GLY A 4 -45.28 -11.87 26.97
N HIS A 5 -44.15 -11.75 27.68
CA HIS A 5 -42.99 -10.95 27.24
C HIS A 5 -41.64 -11.45 27.82
N LEU A 6 -41.46 -12.75 28.07
CA LEU A 6 -40.17 -13.30 28.53
C LEU A 6 -39.42 -14.20 27.52
N GLY A 7 -39.95 -14.39 26.30
CA GLY A 7 -39.37 -15.31 25.32
C GLY A 7 -38.44 -14.67 24.27
N ILE A 8 -38.47 -13.35 24.07
CA ILE A 8 -37.87 -12.71 22.88
C ILE A 8 -36.45 -12.18 23.13
N LEU A 9 -36.05 -11.98 24.39
CA LEU A 9 -34.73 -11.46 24.76
C LEU A 9 -33.61 -12.52 24.76
N GLY A 10 -33.92 -13.81 24.92
CA GLY A 10 -32.92 -14.88 24.91
C GLY A 10 -32.42 -15.28 23.51
N VAL A 11 -33.25 -15.15 22.48
CA VAL A 11 -32.91 -15.61 21.12
C VAL A 11 -32.08 -14.58 20.34
N LYS A 12 -32.25 -13.27 20.63
CA LYS A 12 -31.48 -12.21 19.95
C LYS A 12 -30.05 -12.04 20.47
N ALA A 13 -29.78 -12.38 21.74
CA ALA A 13 -28.43 -12.33 22.30
C ALA A 13 -27.51 -13.44 21.75
N ALA A 14 -28.07 -14.60 21.37
CA ALA A 14 -27.31 -15.71 20.82
C ALA A 14 -26.87 -15.48 19.35
N HIS A 15 -27.55 -14.60 18.59
CA HIS A 15 -27.23 -14.34 17.18
C HIS A 15 -26.10 -13.31 16.99
N ALA A 16 -25.74 -12.56 18.03
CA ALA A 16 -24.63 -11.60 18.00
C ALA A 16 -23.26 -12.25 18.32
N ALA A 17 -23.24 -13.48 18.85
CA ALA A 17 -22.06 -14.08 19.48
C ALA A 17 -21.23 -15.02 18.59
N ARG A 18 -21.46 -15.12 17.28
CA ARG A 18 -20.73 -16.12 16.46
C ARG A 18 -20.47 -15.78 15.00
N LYS A 19 -20.25 -14.51 14.65
CA LYS A 19 -19.48 -14.24 13.42
C LYS A 19 -18.01 -14.40 13.75
N ARG A 20 -17.49 -15.63 13.65
CA ARG A 20 -16.03 -15.84 13.57
C ARG A 20 -15.51 -14.85 12.53
N PRO A 21 -14.46 -14.05 12.82
CA PRO A 21 -13.90 -13.15 11.84
C PRO A 21 -13.66 -13.95 10.56
N ARG A 22 -14.23 -13.48 9.44
CA ARG A 22 -14.07 -14.15 8.15
C ARG A 22 -12.57 -14.17 7.89
N ILE A 23 -11.96 -15.35 8.02
CA ILE A 23 -10.55 -15.53 7.66
C ILE A 23 -10.52 -15.24 6.17
N VAL A 24 -10.00 -14.08 5.79
CA VAL A 24 -9.74 -13.75 4.40
C VAL A 24 -8.66 -14.73 3.96
N ARG A 25 -9.07 -15.79 3.25
CA ARG A 25 -8.13 -16.68 2.59
C ARG A 25 -7.54 -15.91 1.43
N SER A 26 -6.23 -15.71 1.47
CA SER A 26 -5.46 -15.20 0.35
C SER A 26 -5.13 -16.40 -0.53
N ASP A 27 -5.83 -16.53 -1.66
CA ASP A 27 -5.65 -17.66 -2.59
C ASP A 27 -4.23 -17.74 -3.18
N HIS A 28 -3.45 -16.67 -3.02
CA HIS A 28 -2.06 -16.53 -3.46
C HIS A 28 -1.02 -16.96 -2.41
N VAL A 29 -1.42 -17.39 -1.21
CA VAL A 29 -0.49 -17.81 -0.14
C VAL A 29 -0.62 -19.31 0.08
N SER A 30 0.50 -20.03 0.01
CA SER A 30 0.50 -21.47 0.22
C SER A 30 0.13 -21.83 1.68
N PRO A 31 -0.58 -22.95 1.93
CA PRO A 31 -0.95 -23.40 3.28
C PRO A 31 0.23 -23.45 4.26
N ARG A 32 1.42 -23.81 3.78
CA ARG A 32 2.65 -23.91 4.57
C ARG A 32 3.17 -22.56 5.06
N ALA A 33 2.93 -21.48 4.31
CA ALA A 33 3.40 -20.14 4.66
C ALA A 33 2.58 -19.48 5.79
N HIS A 34 1.33 -19.91 6.02
CA HIS A 34 0.44 -19.25 6.99
C HIS A 34 0.96 -19.28 8.43
N THR A 35 1.57 -20.39 8.87
CA THR A 35 2.12 -20.48 10.23
C THR A 35 3.29 -19.52 10.40
N ARG A 36 4.20 -19.49 9.42
CA ARG A 36 5.34 -18.57 9.41
C ARG A 36 4.87 -17.10 9.44
N LEU A 37 3.95 -16.73 8.55
CA LEU A 37 3.39 -15.37 8.47
C LEU A 37 2.76 -14.93 9.80
N LYS A 38 2.00 -15.81 10.46
CA LYS A 38 1.41 -15.50 11.78
C LYS A 38 2.49 -15.20 12.82
N THR A 39 3.56 -16.00 12.85
CA THR A 39 4.67 -15.80 13.78
C THR A 39 5.39 -14.49 13.47
N GLU A 40 5.74 -14.23 12.21
CA GLU A 40 6.37 -12.98 11.76
C GLU A 40 5.50 -11.75 12.13
N SER A 41 4.19 -11.80 11.87
CA SER A 41 3.27 -10.73 12.27
C SER A 41 3.23 -10.49 13.78
N ARG A 42 3.21 -11.56 14.59
CA ARG A 42 3.22 -11.42 16.06
C ARG A 42 4.53 -10.83 16.57
N LEU A 43 5.67 -11.25 15.99
CA LEU A 43 6.98 -10.70 16.32
C LEU A 43 7.06 -9.21 15.97
N LEU A 44 6.55 -8.82 14.79
CA LEU A 44 6.48 -7.40 14.42
C LEU A 44 5.63 -6.59 15.41
N ILE A 45 4.43 -7.07 15.77
CA ILE A 45 3.58 -6.40 16.76
C ILE A 45 4.30 -6.27 18.11
N ALA A 46 4.97 -7.33 18.57
CA ALA A 46 5.73 -7.31 19.81
C ALA A 46 6.87 -6.30 19.77
N LEU A 47 7.59 -6.20 18.63
CA LEU A 47 8.65 -5.22 18.43
C LEU A 47 8.11 -3.77 18.46
N TYR A 48 6.99 -3.49 17.79
CA TYR A 48 6.34 -2.18 17.84
C TYR A 48 5.88 -1.83 19.26
N ALA A 49 5.31 -2.78 20.00
CA ALA A 49 4.93 -2.57 21.39
C ALA A 49 6.15 -2.28 22.28
N ALA A 50 7.24 -3.05 22.12
CA ALA A 50 8.48 -2.84 22.85
C ALA A 50 9.09 -1.46 22.54
N GLY A 51 9.17 -1.05 21.27
CA GLY A 51 9.62 0.28 20.87
C GLY A 51 8.75 1.40 21.43
N THR A 52 7.43 1.19 21.50
CA THR A 52 6.49 2.14 22.12
C THR A 52 6.77 2.28 23.61
N VAL A 53 6.89 1.17 24.35
CA VAL A 53 7.22 1.19 25.78
C VAL A 53 8.55 1.89 26.00
N PHE A 54 9.60 1.52 25.26
CA PHE A 54 10.92 2.17 25.32
C PHE A 54 10.83 3.69 25.10
N THR A 55 10.03 4.12 24.10
CA THR A 55 9.84 5.55 23.81
C THR A 55 9.22 6.31 24.98
N LEU A 56 8.27 5.68 25.67
CA LEU A 56 7.51 6.29 26.76
C LEU A 56 8.23 6.22 28.11
N THR A 57 9.08 5.22 28.36
CA THR A 57 9.68 4.98 29.68
C THR A 57 11.18 5.20 29.74
N VAL A 58 11.89 5.14 28.61
CA VAL A 58 13.36 5.21 28.57
C VAL A 58 13.86 6.44 27.82
N SER A 59 13.44 6.64 26.57
CA SER A 59 13.94 7.75 25.76
C SER A 59 13.03 8.05 24.55
N PRO A 60 12.70 9.33 24.27
CA PRO A 60 11.88 9.71 23.12
C PRO A 60 12.64 9.67 21.78
N ILE A 61 13.86 9.11 21.74
CA ILE A 61 14.70 9.13 20.53
C ILE A 61 14.00 8.58 19.28
N LEU A 62 13.17 7.55 19.43
CA LEU A 62 12.40 6.96 18.32
C LEU A 62 11.35 7.92 17.74
N ILE A 63 10.90 8.93 18.48
CA ILE A 63 10.05 9.98 17.93
C ILE A 63 10.84 10.79 16.89
N TRP A 64 12.07 11.17 17.22
CA TRP A 64 12.88 12.05 16.40
C TRP A 64 13.51 11.37 15.20
N ILE A 65 14.08 10.18 15.38
CA ILE A 65 14.83 9.50 14.30
C ILE A 65 13.95 8.61 13.43
N TRP A 66 12.70 8.35 13.84
CA TRP A 66 11.84 7.40 13.15
C TRP A 66 10.41 7.91 12.95
N ALA A 67 9.66 8.20 14.02
CA ALA A 67 8.25 8.58 13.87
C ALA A 67 8.06 9.89 13.10
N LEU A 68 8.86 10.92 13.40
CA LEU A 68 8.78 12.23 12.74
C LEU A 68 9.17 12.16 11.25
N PRO A 69 10.31 11.55 10.85
CA PRO A 69 10.60 11.33 9.43
C PRO A 69 9.50 10.57 8.69
N LEU A 70 8.91 9.54 9.30
CA LEU A 70 7.81 8.79 8.70
C LEU A 70 6.55 9.66 8.56
N ALA A 71 6.19 10.45 9.58
CA ALA A 71 5.02 11.32 9.54
C ALA A 71 5.13 12.38 8.44
N LEU A 72 6.34 12.87 8.16
CA LEU A 72 6.60 13.83 7.07
C LEU A 72 6.70 13.14 5.70
N GLY A 73 7.35 11.98 5.63
CA GLY A 73 7.61 11.26 4.39
C GLY A 73 6.39 10.51 3.84
N PHE A 74 5.57 9.92 4.71
CA PHE A 74 4.46 9.07 4.27
C PHE A 74 3.39 9.81 3.46
N PRO A 75 2.95 11.03 3.81
CA PRO A 75 1.99 11.77 2.97
C PRO A 75 2.54 12.02 1.56
N VAL A 76 3.81 12.41 1.45
CA VAL A 76 4.49 12.64 0.16
C VAL A 76 4.59 11.34 -0.63
N LEU A 77 5.05 10.26 0.01
CA LEU A 77 5.11 8.93 -0.61
C LEU A 77 3.73 8.43 -1.03
N ARG A 78 2.68 8.76 -0.28
CA ARG A 78 1.31 8.33 -0.62
C ARG A 78 0.81 9.04 -1.88
N LEU A 79 1.06 10.34 -2.02
CA LEU A 79 0.74 11.09 -3.23
C LEU A 79 1.56 10.60 -4.43
N TYR A 80 2.84 10.31 -4.22
CA TYR A 80 3.70 9.70 -5.23
C TYR A 80 3.13 8.35 -5.71
N LEU A 81 2.86 7.41 -4.80
CA LEU A 81 2.30 6.09 -5.15
C LEU A 81 0.89 6.19 -5.76
N LEU A 82 0.11 7.18 -5.35
CA LEU A 82 -1.17 7.48 -5.97
C LEU A 82 -1.00 7.90 -7.42
N ALA A 83 0.04 8.67 -7.73
CA ALA A 83 0.38 9.01 -9.11
C ALA A 83 0.88 7.81 -9.92
N GLU A 84 1.49 6.80 -9.31
CA GLU A 84 1.96 5.65 -10.08
C GLU A 84 0.92 4.52 -10.26
N HIS A 85 -0.10 4.44 -9.41
CA HIS A 85 -1.13 3.38 -9.50
C HIS A 85 -2.58 3.89 -9.54
N GLY A 86 -2.81 5.15 -9.20
CA GLY A 86 -4.16 5.72 -9.14
C GLY A 86 -4.86 5.60 -10.48
N ARG A 87 -6.04 4.98 -10.47
CA ARG A 87 -6.89 4.72 -11.65
C ARG A 87 -6.25 3.83 -12.72
N CYS A 88 -5.18 3.09 -12.40
CA CYS A 88 -4.67 2.07 -13.32
C CYS A 88 -5.53 0.79 -13.21
N PRO A 89 -5.78 0.08 -14.32
CA PRO A 89 -6.49 -1.20 -14.31
C PRO A 89 -5.90 -2.23 -13.35
N GLN A 90 -6.74 -3.01 -12.67
CA GLN A 90 -6.29 -4.08 -11.78
C GLN A 90 -6.10 -5.39 -12.56
N VAL A 91 -5.12 -5.40 -13.47
CA VAL A 91 -4.83 -6.52 -14.37
C VAL A 91 -3.41 -7.05 -14.18
N ALA A 92 -3.13 -8.21 -14.76
CA ALA A 92 -1.82 -8.86 -14.69
C ALA A 92 -0.76 -8.16 -15.57
N ASN A 93 -1.16 -7.41 -16.60
CA ASN A 93 -0.23 -6.67 -17.43
C ASN A 93 0.35 -5.49 -16.65
N MET A 94 1.65 -5.52 -16.41
CA MET A 94 2.34 -4.53 -15.56
C MET A 94 2.45 -3.16 -16.24
N PHE A 95 2.48 -3.10 -17.58
CA PHE A 95 2.48 -1.84 -18.32
C PHE A 95 1.13 -1.11 -18.31
N GLU A 96 0.07 -1.81 -17.91
CA GLU A 96 -1.28 -1.29 -17.80
C GLU A 96 -1.66 -1.02 -16.33
N ASN A 97 -1.25 -1.89 -15.41
CA ASN A 97 -1.64 -1.79 -14.00
C ASN A 97 -0.86 -0.75 -13.18
N SER A 98 0.12 -0.13 -13.80
CA SER A 98 0.98 0.88 -13.22
C SER A 98 1.37 1.91 -14.28
N ARG A 99 1.77 3.09 -13.82
CA ARG A 99 1.99 4.27 -14.66
C ARG A 99 3.46 4.67 -14.65
N THR A 100 3.95 5.11 -15.80
CA THR A 100 5.21 5.88 -15.88
C THR A 100 4.90 7.37 -15.81
N THR A 101 5.47 8.07 -14.82
CA THR A 101 5.28 9.51 -14.64
C THR A 101 6.53 10.27 -15.10
N LEU A 102 6.46 10.88 -16.28
CA LEU A 102 7.57 11.65 -16.85
C LEU A 102 7.80 12.91 -16.03
N THR A 103 8.98 13.06 -15.46
CA THR A 103 9.27 14.13 -14.49
C THR A 103 10.69 14.69 -14.62
N ASN A 104 10.97 15.75 -13.87
CA ASN A 104 12.25 16.44 -13.91
C ASN A 104 13.38 15.65 -13.23
N LYS A 105 14.62 16.08 -13.48
CA LYS A 105 15.84 15.44 -12.96
C LYS A 105 15.90 15.40 -11.42
N VAL A 106 15.32 16.39 -10.74
CA VAL A 106 15.32 16.44 -9.26
C VAL A 106 14.47 15.32 -8.68
N VAL A 107 13.25 15.15 -9.19
CA VAL A 107 12.37 14.07 -8.74
C VAL A 107 12.95 12.71 -9.11
N LYS A 108 13.50 12.57 -10.32
CA LYS A 108 14.20 11.33 -10.71
C LYS A 108 15.41 11.03 -9.82
N LEU A 109 16.17 12.03 -9.38
CA LEU A 109 17.27 11.80 -8.45
C LEU A 109 16.75 11.34 -7.08
N LEU A 110 15.80 12.08 -6.51
CA LEU A 110 15.26 11.81 -5.17
C LEU A 110 14.53 10.46 -5.08
N ALA A 111 13.85 10.07 -6.15
CA ALA A 111 13.13 8.82 -6.25
C ALA A 111 13.94 7.72 -6.94
N TRP A 112 15.25 7.89 -7.16
CA TRP A 112 16.09 6.91 -7.87
C TRP A 112 15.45 6.40 -9.17
N ASN A 113 15.07 7.28 -10.10
CA ASN A 113 14.43 6.92 -11.36
C ASN A 113 13.14 6.06 -11.25
N MET A 114 12.60 5.84 -10.04
CA MET A 114 11.35 5.11 -9.84
C MET A 114 10.11 5.72 -10.52
N PRO A 115 10.09 6.97 -11.03
CA PRO A 115 8.97 7.42 -11.87
C PRO A 115 8.83 6.62 -13.17
N TYR A 116 9.87 5.88 -13.58
CA TYR A 116 9.77 4.76 -14.54
C TYR A 116 9.19 3.51 -13.85
N HIS A 117 7.99 3.68 -13.30
CA HIS A 117 7.41 2.72 -12.37
C HIS A 117 6.82 1.51 -13.10
N ALA A 118 6.21 1.71 -14.26
CA ALA A 118 5.69 0.60 -15.06
C ALA A 118 6.81 -0.31 -15.57
N GLU A 119 7.95 0.27 -15.94
CA GLU A 119 9.15 -0.47 -16.31
C GLU A 119 9.70 -1.26 -15.11
N HIS A 120 9.71 -0.66 -13.92
CA HIS A 120 10.11 -1.35 -12.70
C HIS A 120 9.19 -2.54 -12.38
N HIS A 121 7.87 -2.40 -12.53
CA HIS A 121 6.94 -3.52 -12.30
C HIS A 121 7.09 -4.62 -13.35
N ALA A 122 7.27 -4.25 -14.62
CA ALA A 122 7.46 -5.22 -15.69
C ALA A 122 8.81 -5.94 -15.59
N TYR A 123 9.86 -5.23 -15.15
CA TYR A 123 11.23 -5.74 -15.06
C TYR A 123 11.90 -5.34 -13.74
N PRO A 124 11.47 -5.93 -12.60
CA PRO A 124 11.95 -5.53 -11.27
C PRO A 124 13.44 -5.81 -11.02
N ASN A 125 14.06 -6.62 -11.88
CA ASN A 125 15.49 -6.93 -11.84
C ASN A 125 16.35 -5.84 -12.49
N VAL A 126 15.77 -4.89 -13.24
CA VAL A 126 16.52 -3.77 -13.81
C VAL A 126 16.88 -2.80 -12.69
N PRO A 127 18.18 -2.51 -12.49
CA PRO A 127 18.57 -1.58 -11.44
C PRO A 127 18.11 -0.17 -11.81
N PHE A 128 17.82 0.62 -10.77
CA PHE A 128 17.19 1.92 -10.92
C PHE A 128 17.92 2.90 -11.86
N HIS A 129 19.25 2.84 -11.93
CA HIS A 129 20.05 3.72 -12.79
C HIS A 129 19.91 3.38 -14.28
N ASN A 130 19.48 2.15 -14.62
CA ASN A 130 19.25 1.69 -15.99
C ASN A 130 17.77 1.78 -16.40
N LEU A 131 16.87 2.21 -15.51
CA LEU A 131 15.46 2.43 -15.88
C LEU A 131 15.25 3.42 -17.04
N PRO A 132 16.08 4.48 -17.21
CA PRO A 132 15.97 5.32 -18.42
C PRO A 132 16.22 4.56 -19.72
N ASP A 133 17.16 3.61 -19.72
CA ASP A 133 17.46 2.78 -20.90
C ASP A 133 16.35 1.74 -21.12
N ALA A 134 15.83 1.15 -20.04
CA ALA A 134 14.66 0.29 -20.11
C ALA A 134 13.44 1.04 -20.67
N HIS A 135 13.22 2.28 -20.25
CA HIS A 135 12.16 3.15 -20.79
C HIS A 135 12.31 3.35 -22.30
N ALA A 136 13.54 3.59 -22.79
CA ALA A 136 13.77 3.78 -24.23
C ALA A 136 13.31 2.57 -25.07
N VAL A 137 13.42 1.36 -24.55
CA VAL A 137 13.01 0.12 -25.24
C VAL A 137 11.52 -0.19 -25.01
N THR A 138 11.00 0.13 -23.83
CA THR A 138 9.65 -0.26 -23.40
C THR A 138 8.59 0.80 -23.67
N ALA A 139 8.98 2.04 -23.97
CA ALA A 139 8.05 3.14 -24.24
C ALA A 139 6.92 2.81 -25.23
N PRO A 140 7.14 2.05 -26.34
CA PRO A 140 6.06 1.65 -27.24
C PRO A 140 5.01 0.72 -26.63
N HIS A 141 5.29 0.10 -25.47
CA HIS A 141 4.44 -0.88 -24.80
C HIS A 141 3.74 -0.31 -23.55
N LEU A 142 4.03 0.94 -23.18
CA LEU A 142 3.43 1.58 -22.02
C LEU A 142 2.00 2.01 -22.32
N GLU A 143 1.04 1.53 -21.52
CA GLU A 143 -0.39 1.83 -21.70
C GLU A 143 -0.83 3.04 -20.86
N VAL A 144 -0.14 3.31 -19.74
CA VAL A 144 -0.49 4.40 -18.83
C VAL A 144 0.75 5.26 -18.57
N ILE A 145 0.71 6.49 -19.09
CA ILE A 145 1.78 7.49 -18.92
C ILE A 145 1.18 8.82 -18.43
N ALA A 146 1.89 9.54 -17.56
CA ALA A 146 1.57 10.93 -17.24
C ALA A 146 2.75 11.87 -17.55
N ASP A 147 2.43 13.04 -18.09
CA ASP A 147 3.36 14.15 -18.25
C ASP A 147 3.51 14.93 -16.92
N GLY A 148 4.09 14.24 -15.94
CA GLY A 148 4.38 14.78 -14.62
C GLY A 148 3.23 14.71 -13.62
N TYR A 149 3.60 14.89 -12.35
CA TYR A 149 2.68 14.77 -11.21
C TYR A 149 1.55 15.79 -11.25
N VAL A 150 1.79 17.01 -11.75
CA VAL A 150 0.74 18.04 -11.86
C VAL A 150 -0.32 17.64 -12.88
N ALA A 151 0.09 17.13 -14.06
CA ALA A 151 -0.84 16.66 -15.07
C ALA A 151 -1.66 15.46 -14.55
N PHE A 152 -0.99 14.51 -13.87
CA PHE A 152 -1.67 13.43 -13.18
C PHE A 152 -2.72 13.95 -12.18
N THR A 153 -2.33 14.85 -11.26
CA THR A 153 -3.24 15.33 -10.21
C THR A 153 -4.47 16.01 -10.80
N LYS A 154 -4.30 16.86 -11.82
CA LYS A 154 -5.43 17.49 -12.52
C LYS A 154 -6.41 16.44 -13.02
N THR A 155 -5.93 15.47 -13.79
CA THR A 155 -6.75 14.38 -14.34
C THR A 155 -7.37 13.52 -13.24
N TYR A 156 -6.64 13.23 -12.17
CA TYR A 156 -7.11 12.41 -11.05
C TYR A 156 -8.25 13.08 -10.27
N THR A 157 -8.26 14.40 -10.14
CA THR A 157 -9.33 15.12 -9.44
C THR A 157 -10.61 15.29 -10.25
N LEU A 158 -10.56 15.07 -11.57
CA LEU A 158 -11.76 15.12 -12.41
C LEU A 158 -12.69 13.94 -12.11
N PRO A 159 -14.03 14.12 -12.21
CA PRO A 159 -14.99 13.04 -12.12
C PRO A 159 -14.68 11.93 -13.12
N LEU A 160 -14.96 10.68 -12.75
CA LEU A 160 -14.98 9.59 -13.70
C LEU A 160 -16.10 9.86 -14.71
N LYS A 161 -15.77 9.74 -15.99
CA LYS A 161 -16.76 9.74 -17.06
C LYS A 161 -17.44 8.38 -17.13
#